data_AF-A0A161KET8-F1
#
_entry.id   AF-A0A161KET8-F1
#
_cell.length_a   1.000
_cell.length_b   1.000
_cell.length_c   1.000
_cell.angle_alpha   90.00
_cell.angle_beta   90.00
_cell.angle_gamma   90.00
#
_symmetry.space_group_name_H-M   'P 1'
#
loop_
_entity.id
_entity.type
_entity.pdbx_description
1 polymer ?
#
loop_
_entity_poly.entity_id
_entity_poly.type
_entity_poly.pdbx_seq_one_letter_code
_entity_poly.pdbx_strand_id
1 'polypeptide(L)'
;MTVGDKQYRVKLDDGNFFYLAAVLEPAMAEWPLSFRVITVAANPEISRYQDRHGAIILRRQRMQWLDHTIPEIELLETPPARTFVVEEITSGPRQKALAL
;
A
#
# COMPACT_ATOMS: atom_id res chain seq x y z
N MET A 1 -19.92 -12.68 5.21
CA MET A 1 -19.34 -12.28 3.91
C MET A 1 -18.02 -13.01 3.78
N THR A 2 -17.95 -14.03 2.92
CA THR A 2 -16.70 -14.72 2.63
C THR A 2 -15.85 -13.76 1.80
N VAL A 3 -14.84 -13.14 2.42
CA VAL A 3 -13.79 -12.44 1.67
C VAL A 3 -13.06 -13.54 0.92
N GLY A 4 -13.47 -13.81 -0.33
CA GLY A 4 -12.67 -14.67 -1.20
C GLY A 4 -11.27 -14.08 -1.28
N ASP A 5 -10.25 -14.93 -1.43
CA ASP A 5 -8.85 -14.52 -1.54
C ASP A 5 -8.64 -13.65 -2.79
N LYS A 6 -8.98 -12.36 -2.68
CA LYS A 6 -8.68 -11.35 -3.68
C LYS A 6 -7.21 -11.04 -3.55
N GLN A 7 -6.40 -11.75 -4.33
CA GLN A 7 -5.00 -11.41 -4.51
C GLN A 7 -4.93 -10.32 -5.58
N TYR A 8 -4.26 -9.22 -5.27
CA TYR A 8 -4.07 -8.13 -6.21
C TYR A 8 -2.71 -7.49 -5.99
N ARG A 9 -2.21 -6.83 -7.03
CA ARG A 9 -0.99 -6.04 -7.01
C ARG A 9 -1.33 -4.60 -7.27
N VAL A 10 -0.62 -3.71 -6.60
CA VAL A 10 -0.74 -2.26 -6.74
C VAL A 10 0.59 -1.70 -7.19
N LYS A 11 0.55 -0.77 -8.15
CA LYS A 11 1.71 0.03 -8.59
C LYS A 11 1.27 1.48 -8.76
N LEU A 12 2.21 2.42 -8.72
CA LEU A 12 1.92 3.79 -9.16
C LEU A 12 1.56 3.79 -10.65
N ASP A 13 0.68 4.70 -11.03
CA ASP A 13 0.25 4.87 -12.42
C ASP A 13 1.39 5.29 -13.36
N ASP A 14 2.37 6.03 -12.83
CA ASP A 14 3.59 6.46 -13.51
C ASP A 14 4.67 5.35 -13.61
N GLY A 15 4.42 4.18 -13.05
CA GLY A 15 5.35 3.04 -13.05
C GLY A 15 6.53 3.16 -12.08
N ASN A 16 6.61 4.23 -11.28
CA ASN A 16 7.64 4.37 -10.24
C ASN A 16 7.36 3.46 -9.04
N PHE A 17 8.39 3.28 -8.22
CA PHE A 17 8.25 2.71 -6.88
C PHE A 17 7.91 3.79 -5.85
N PHE A 18 7.32 3.37 -4.74
CA PHE A 18 7.07 4.19 -3.56
C PHE A 18 7.69 3.54 -2.33
N TYR A 19 7.90 4.35 -1.29
CA TYR A 19 8.29 3.88 0.03
C TYR A 19 7.04 3.71 0.91
N LEU A 20 7.12 2.88 1.94
CA LEU A 20 6.09 2.81 2.99
C LEU A 20 6.57 3.60 4.21
N ALA A 21 5.72 4.47 4.75
CA ALA A 21 5.98 5.11 6.02
C ALA A 21 5.94 4.04 7.12
N ALA A 22 7.01 3.95 7.91
CA ALA A 22 7.13 2.96 8.96
C ALA A 22 7.86 3.54 10.18
N VAL A 23 7.49 3.04 11.35
CA VAL A 23 8.18 3.33 12.61
C VAL A 23 9.04 2.13 12.97
N LEU A 24 10.31 2.36 13.26
CA LEU A 24 11.22 1.36 13.80
C LEU A 24 10.94 1.17 15.29
N GLU A 25 10.72 -0.06 15.72
CA GLU A 25 10.57 -0.42 17.12
C GLU A 25 11.81 -1.15 17.60
N PRO A 26 12.50 -0.63 18.63
CA PRO A 26 13.67 -1.29 19.19
C PRO A 26 13.28 -2.66 19.75
N ALA A 27 14.25 -3.57 19.85
CA ALA A 27 14.02 -4.85 20.52
C ALA A 27 13.61 -4.61 21.99
N MET A 28 12.52 -5.24 22.42
CA MET A 28 11.97 -5.09 23.77
C MET A 28 11.72 -6.46 24.39
N ALA A 29 12.45 -6.77 25.46
CA ALA A 29 12.43 -8.09 26.10
C ALA A 29 12.63 -9.20 25.05
N GLU A 30 11.66 -10.11 24.91
CA GLU A 30 11.69 -11.22 23.93
C GLU A 30 11.25 -10.79 22.52
N TRP A 31 10.83 -9.55 22.32
CA TRP A 31 10.41 -9.05 21.01
C TRP A 31 11.62 -8.56 20.21
N PRO A 32 11.87 -9.09 18.99
CA PRO A 32 13.01 -8.67 18.19
C PRO A 32 12.84 -7.25 17.66
N LEU A 33 13.94 -6.68 17.16
CA LEU A 33 13.90 -5.45 16.36
C LEU A 33 12.86 -5.61 15.24
N SER A 34 11.90 -4.70 15.18
CA SER A 34 10.80 -4.79 14.23
C SER A 34 10.41 -3.41 13.71
N PHE A 35 9.53 -3.37 12.72
CA PHE A 35 8.96 -2.12 12.24
C PHE A 35 7.45 -2.27 12.06
N ARG A 36 6.74 -1.16 12.16
CA ARG A 36 5.29 -1.10 11.89
C ARG A 36 5.04 -0.15 10.75
N VAL A 37 4.34 -0.64 9.73
CA VAL A 37 3.88 0.20 8.61
C VAL A 37 2.68 1.01 9.08
N ILE A 38 2.73 2.32 8.87
CA ILE A 38 1.62 3.21 9.12
C ILE A 38 0.59 3.02 8.00
N THR A 39 -0.70 2.96 8.36
CA THR A 39 -1.78 2.84 7.39
C THR A 39 -2.64 4.09 7.35
N VAL A 40 -3.20 4.39 6.19
CA VAL A 40 -4.19 5.45 5.95
C VAL A 40 -5.44 4.84 5.31
N ALA A 41 -6.53 5.61 5.19
CA ALA A 41 -7.71 5.14 4.48
C ALA A 41 -7.35 4.83 3.02
N ALA A 42 -7.89 3.73 2.50
CA ALA A 42 -7.67 3.34 1.12
C ALA A 42 -8.29 4.37 0.17
N ASN A 43 -7.56 4.69 -0.90
CA ASN A 43 -8.09 5.55 -1.95
C ASN A 43 -9.15 4.79 -2.81
N PRO A 44 -9.86 5.46 -3.73
CA PRO A 44 -10.95 4.85 -4.49
C PRO A 44 -10.56 3.58 -5.28
N GLU A 45 -9.33 3.50 -5.78
CA GLU A 45 -8.84 2.30 -6.47
C GLU A 45 -8.69 1.09 -5.53
N ILE A 46 -8.18 1.32 -4.31
CA ILE A 46 -7.87 0.24 -3.35
C ILE A 46 -9.06 -0.12 -2.45
N SER A 47 -9.95 0.83 -2.17
CA SER A 47 -11.12 0.65 -1.28
C SER A 47 -12.05 -0.51 -1.68
N ARG A 48 -12.00 -0.96 -2.93
CA ARG A 48 -12.74 -2.13 -3.45
C ARG A 48 -12.17 -3.48 -2.98
N TYR A 49 -10.93 -3.47 -2.49
CA TYR A 49 -10.16 -4.63 -2.08
C TYR A 49 -9.92 -4.63 -0.56
N GLN A 50 -9.62 -3.47 0.03
CA GLN A 50 -9.43 -3.30 1.48
C GLN A 50 -9.67 -1.85 1.93
N ASP A 51 -10.07 -1.65 3.20
CA ASP A 51 -10.46 -0.33 3.73
C ASP A 51 -9.28 0.61 4.03
N ARG A 52 -8.08 0.05 4.29
CA ARG A 52 -6.86 0.80 4.60
C ARG A 52 -5.71 0.27 3.79
N HIS A 53 -4.75 1.13 3.47
CA HIS A 53 -3.50 0.71 2.84
C HIS A 53 -2.31 1.39 3.52
N GLY A 54 -1.11 0.87 3.29
CA GLY A 54 0.12 1.49 3.81
C GLY A 54 0.26 2.92 3.29
N ALA A 55 0.59 3.85 4.18
CA ALA A 55 0.89 5.23 3.81
C ALA A 55 2.12 5.24 2.91
N ILE A 56 1.98 5.81 1.73
CA ILE A 56 3.05 5.86 0.74
C ILE A 56 3.86 7.14 0.90
N ILE A 57 5.18 7.04 0.80
CA ILE A 57 6.09 8.18 0.73
C ILE A 57 6.69 8.19 -0.67
N LEU A 58 6.49 9.29 -1.39
CA LEU A 58 7.04 9.45 -2.72
C LEU A 58 8.55 9.69 -2.64
N ARG A 59 9.28 9.31 -3.69
CA ARG A 59 10.75 9.42 -3.71
C ARG A 59 11.27 10.81 -3.32
N ARG A 60 10.59 11.87 -3.75
CA ARG A 60 10.93 13.27 -3.44
C ARG A 60 10.72 13.65 -1.96
N GLN A 61 9.87 12.92 -1.25
CA GLN A 61 9.50 13.16 0.15
C GLN A 61 10.28 12.28 1.13
N ARG A 62 11.10 11.32 0.65
CA ARG A 62 11.78 10.34 1.51
C ARG A 62 12.58 10.99 2.63
N MET A 63 13.39 12.00 2.33
CA MET A 63 14.17 12.68 3.37
C MET A 63 13.30 13.56 4.27
N GLN A 64 12.16 14.07 3.79
CA GLN A 64 11.21 14.79 4.63
C GLN A 64 10.59 13.88 5.70
N TRP A 65 10.34 12.61 5.33
CA TRP A 65 9.92 11.58 6.28
C TRP A 65 11.04 11.22 7.28
N LEU A 66 12.24 10.91 6.78
CA LEU A 66 13.35 10.43 7.62
C LEU A 66 13.91 11.49 8.56
N ASP A 67 13.98 12.74 8.10
CA ASP A 67 14.56 13.86 8.84
C ASP A 67 13.48 14.72 9.54
N HIS A 68 12.20 14.33 9.44
CA HIS A 68 11.05 15.03 10.03
C HIS A 68 11.01 16.53 9.73
N THR A 69 11.27 16.91 8.47
CA THR A 69 11.38 18.34 8.08
C THR A 69 10.04 19.02 7.81
N ILE A 70 8.95 18.24 7.72
CA ILE A 70 7.58 18.72 7.63
C ILE A 70 6.68 17.90 8.57
N PRO A 71 5.52 18.43 8.99
CA PRO A 71 4.57 17.69 9.80
C PRO A 71 4.13 16.38 9.16
N GLU A 72 3.99 15.31 9.96
CA GLU A 72 3.65 13.98 9.45
C GLU A 72 2.28 13.96 8.76
N ILE A 73 1.35 14.82 9.19
CA ILE A 73 0.02 14.93 8.58
C ILE A 73 0.08 15.36 7.11
N GLU A 74 1.13 16.06 6.68
CA GLU A 74 1.34 16.44 5.27
C GLU A 74 1.89 15.28 4.42
N LEU A 75 2.38 14.21 5.06
CA LEU A 75 2.93 13.02 4.40
C LEU A 75 1.98 11.83 4.48
N LEU A 76 1.24 11.70 5.58
CA LEU A 76 0.38 10.56 5.90
C LEU A 76 -1.07 10.78 5.44
N GLU A 77 -1.23 11.20 4.19
CA GLU A 77 -2.53 11.42 3.58
C GLU A 77 -2.98 10.24 2.72
N THR A 78 -4.29 10.06 2.59
CA THR A 78 -4.85 9.14 1.59
C THR A 78 -4.51 9.65 0.19
N PRO A 79 -3.82 8.85 -0.65
CA PRO A 79 -3.46 9.31 -1.98
C PRO A 79 -4.70 9.66 -2.81
N PRO A 80 -4.60 10.67 -3.70
CA PRO A 80 -5.72 11.04 -4.54
C PRO A 80 -6.12 9.91 -5.49
N ALA A 81 -7.31 10.04 -6.08
CA ALA A 81 -7.71 9.17 -7.17
C ALA A 81 -6.71 9.27 -8.33
N ARG A 82 -6.60 8.19 -9.10
CA ARG A 82 -5.64 8.00 -10.20
C ARG A 82 -4.18 7.93 -9.76
N THR A 83 -3.91 7.57 -8.50
CA THR A 83 -2.53 7.31 -8.04
C THR A 83 -2.06 5.89 -8.39
N PHE A 84 -2.98 4.92 -8.41
CA PHE A 84 -2.63 3.51 -8.49
C PHE A 84 -3.23 2.81 -9.70
N VAL A 85 -2.47 1.87 -10.24
CA VAL A 85 -2.95 0.81 -11.13
C VAL A 85 -3.04 -0.48 -10.33
N VAL A 86 -4.22 -1.11 -10.38
CA VAL A 86 -4.50 -2.37 -9.68
C VAL A 86 -4.59 -3.52 -10.69
N GLU A 87 -3.83 -4.57 -10.43
CA GLU A 87 -3.80 -5.80 -11.23
C GLU A 87 -4.32 -6.96 -10.36
N GLU A 88 -5.43 -7.60 -10.76
CA GLU A 88 -5.91 -8.81 -10.06
C GLU A 88 -5.00 -10.00 -10.37
N ILE A 89 -4.53 -10.66 -9.32
CA ILE A 89 -3.72 -11.87 -9.43
C ILE A 89 -4.68 -13.05 -9.39
N THR A 90 -5.03 -13.59 -10.55
CA THR A 90 -5.81 -14.84 -10.61
C THR A 90 -4.89 -16.04 -10.40
N SER A 91 -5.17 -16.85 -9.39
CA SER A 91 -4.54 -18.16 -9.21
C SER A 91 -5.06 -19.14 -10.27
N GLY A 92 -4.31 -19.29 -11.38
CA GLY A 92 -4.46 -20.38 -12.35
C GLY A 92 -5.08 -20.00 -13.72
N PRO A 93 -4.87 -20.83 -14.77
CA PRO A 93 -5.40 -20.57 -16.10
C PRO A 93 -6.93 -20.67 -16.11
N ARG A 94 -7.62 -19.57 -16.41
CA ARG A 94 -9.05 -19.60 -16.75
C ARG A 94 -9.21 -20.30 -18.10
N GLN A 95 -9.71 -21.54 -18.08
CA GLN A 95 -10.12 -22.25 -19.29
C GLN A 95 -11.14 -21.36 -20.03
N LYS A 96 -10.82 -20.95 -21.27
CA LYS A 96 -11.79 -20.28 -22.15
C LYS A 96 -12.86 -21.31 -22.50
N ALA A 97 -13.95 -21.34 -21.74
CA ALA A 97 -15.19 -21.92 -22.24
C ALA A 97 -15.67 -21.02 -23.38
N LEU A 98 -15.21 -21.32 -24.60
CA LEU A 98 -15.88 -20.88 -25.81
C LEU A 98 -17.27 -21.51 -25.78
N ALA A 99 -18.30 -20.67 -25.63
CA ALA A 99 -19.67 -21.07 -25.83
C ALA A 99 -19.86 -21.53 -27.29
N LEU A 100 -20.55 -22.67 -27.46
CA LEU A 100 -21.05 -23.15 -28.74
C LEU A 100 -22.12 -22.22 -29.31
#